data_AF-U6DY17-F1
#
_entry.id   AF-U6DY17-F1
#
_cell.length_a   1.000
_cell.length_b   1.000
_cell.length_c   1.000
_cell.angle_alpha   90.00
_cell.angle_beta   90.00
_cell.angle_gamma   90.00
#
_symmetry.space_group_name_H-M   'P 1'
#
loop_
_entity.id
_entity.type
_entity.pdbx_description
1 polymer ?
#
loop_
_entity_poly.entity_id
_entity_poly.type
_entity_poly.pdbx_seq_one_letter_code
_entity_poly.pdbx_strand_id
1 'polypeptide(L)'
;IERSTDQVIKPVNLEALSKWTGHIPGDVLRDMAQIAPMLARLGYDPYANPPNYGNPDPIVVNNTHRVLKGDYKTPANLKGYFQVNQNTT
;
A
#
# COMPACT_ATOMS: atom_id res chain seq x y z
N ILE A 1 -12.07 -10.66 11.95
CA ILE A 1 -11.75 -9.24 11.68
C ILE A 1 -11.28 -9.16 10.23
N GLU A 2 -11.99 -8.44 9.37
CA GLU A 2 -11.50 -8.17 8.02
C GLU A 2 -10.54 -6.98 8.07
N ARG A 3 -9.34 -7.10 7.50
CA ARG A 3 -8.26 -6.09 7.64
C ARG A 3 -8.08 -5.18 6.43
N SER A 4 -8.71 -5.51 5.31
CA SER A 4 -8.57 -4.77 4.04
C SER A 4 -9.72 -3.80 3.77
N THR A 5 -10.81 -3.86 4.54
CA THR A 5 -12.01 -3.03 4.37
C THR A 5 -11.68 -1.54 4.38
N ASP A 6 -10.78 -1.12 5.28
CA ASP A 6 -10.35 0.28 5.44
C ASP A 6 -9.53 0.80 4.25
N GLN A 7 -8.94 -0.10 3.47
CA GLN A 7 -8.16 0.23 2.28
C GLN A 7 -9.05 0.28 1.04
N VAL A 8 -9.98 -0.66 0.88
CA VAL A 8 -10.84 -0.79 -0.31
C VAL A 8 -11.88 0.35 -0.42
N ILE A 9 -12.25 1.00 0.69
CA ILE A 9 -13.14 2.17 0.65
C ILE A 9 -12.48 3.42 0.05
N LYS A 10 -11.15 3.46 -0.02
CA LYS A 10 -10.39 4.57 -0.60
C LYS A 10 -10.28 4.36 -2.12
N PRO A 11 -10.32 5.43 -2.93
CA PRO A 11 -10.02 5.30 -4.34
C PRO A 11 -8.59 4.80 -4.56
N VAL A 12 -8.34 4.14 -5.69
CA VAL A 12 -7.00 3.65 -6.07
C VAL A 12 -5.99 4.79 -5.94
N ASN A 13 -4.96 4.56 -5.12
CA ASN A 13 -3.95 5.53 -4.71
C ASN A 13 -2.56 4.88 -4.59
N LEU A 14 -1.53 5.70 -4.38
CA LEU A 14 -0.13 5.27 -4.43
C LEU A 14 0.49 4.96 -3.06
N GLU A 15 -0.24 5.18 -1.97
CA GLU A 15 0.35 5.15 -0.63
C GLU A 15 0.99 3.81 -0.28
N ALA A 16 0.48 2.68 -0.77
CA ALA A 16 0.96 1.35 -0.38
C ALA A 16 2.18 0.85 -1.17
N LEU A 17 2.56 1.50 -2.28
CA LEU A 17 3.50 0.93 -3.26
C LEU A 17 4.91 0.70 -2.70
N SER A 18 5.46 1.67 -1.98
CA SER A 18 6.85 1.65 -1.49
C SER A 18 6.95 1.68 0.04
N LYS A 19 5.82 1.49 0.75
CA LYS A 19 5.77 1.55 2.22
C LYS A 19 6.59 0.47 2.92
N TRP A 20 6.93 -0.61 2.23
CA TRP A 20 7.72 -1.72 2.78
C TRP A 20 9.23 -1.42 2.79
N THR A 21 9.69 -0.47 1.97
CA THR A 21 11.11 -0.13 1.86
C THR A 21 11.62 0.42 3.20
N GLY A 22 12.73 -0.12 3.69
CA GLY A 22 13.30 0.23 5.00
C GLY A 22 12.76 -0.58 6.18
N HIS A 23 11.72 -1.40 5.99
CA HIS A 23 11.20 -2.31 7.02
C HIS A 23 11.71 -3.76 6.88
N ILE A 24 12.43 -4.07 5.79
CA ILE A 24 13.06 -5.38 5.57
C ILE A 24 14.49 -5.34 6.15
N PRO A 25 14.88 -6.32 6.99
CA PRO A 25 16.23 -6.44 7.51
C PRO A 25 17.31 -6.54 6.42
N GLY A 26 18.50 -5.99 6.69
CA GLY A 26 19.60 -5.92 5.71
C GLY A 26 20.14 -7.28 5.26
N ASP A 27 20.11 -8.28 6.14
CA ASP A 27 20.46 -9.67 5.83
C ASP A 27 19.47 -10.30 4.84
N VAL A 28 18.18 -10.08 5.04
CA VAL A 28 17.12 -10.54 4.12
C VAL A 28 17.23 -9.83 2.77
N LEU A 29 17.55 -8.53 2.75
CA LEU A 29 17.76 -7.77 1.52
C LEU A 29 18.94 -8.30 0.70
N ARG A 30 20.06 -8.64 1.35
CA ARG A 30 21.24 -9.20 0.69
C ARG A 30 20.92 -10.55 0.04
N ASP A 31 20.14 -11.37 0.74
CA ASP A 31 19.85 -12.75 0.34
C ASP A 31 18.50 -12.86 -0.44
N MET A 32 17.89 -11.72 -0.81
CA MET A 32 16.55 -11.62 -1.41
C MET A 32 16.41 -12.45 -2.70
N ALA A 33 17.42 -12.47 -3.55
CA ALA A 33 17.41 -13.26 -4.78
C ALA A 33 17.39 -14.78 -4.52
N GLN A 34 17.95 -15.23 -3.41
CA GLN A 34 17.95 -16.63 -2.99
C GLN A 34 16.65 -17.00 -2.26
N ILE A 35 16.16 -16.10 -1.39
CA ILE A 35 14.93 -16.29 -0.62
C ILE A 35 13.69 -16.25 -1.55
N ALA A 36 13.68 -15.34 -2.51
CA ALA A 36 12.53 -15.08 -3.38
C ALA A 36 12.93 -15.01 -4.87
N PRO A 37 13.34 -16.14 -5.48
CA PRO A 37 13.69 -16.19 -6.91
C PRO A 37 12.51 -15.83 -7.83
N MET A 38 11.29 -15.93 -7.32
CA MET A 38 10.08 -15.55 -8.05
C MET A 38 9.98 -14.04 -8.33
N LEU A 39 10.65 -13.17 -7.56
CA LEU A 39 10.67 -11.73 -7.84
C LEU A 39 11.21 -11.46 -9.25
N ALA A 40 12.37 -12.02 -9.56
CA ALA A 40 12.98 -11.89 -10.89
C ALA A 40 12.09 -12.49 -11.99
N ARG A 41 11.45 -13.64 -11.72
CA ARG A 41 10.55 -14.29 -12.68
C ARG A 41 9.29 -13.48 -12.97
N LEU A 42 8.84 -12.67 -12.00
CA LEU A 42 7.69 -11.77 -12.13
C LEU A 42 8.08 -10.36 -12.61
N GLY A 43 9.36 -10.14 -12.94
CA GLY A 43 9.87 -8.86 -13.46
C GLY A 43 10.25 -7.84 -12.40
N TYR A 44 10.32 -8.23 -11.13
CA TYR A 44 10.82 -7.39 -10.04
C TYR A 44 12.30 -7.66 -9.80
N ASP A 45 13.13 -6.62 -9.78
CA ASP A 45 14.55 -6.73 -9.46
C ASP A 45 14.73 -7.02 -7.96
N PRO A 46 15.27 -8.19 -7.56
CA PRO A 46 15.47 -8.55 -6.16
C PRO A 46 16.50 -7.67 -5.43
N TYR A 47 17.32 -6.89 -6.16
CA TYR A 47 18.31 -5.99 -5.58
C TYR A 47 17.85 -4.52 -5.56
N ALA A 48 16.78 -4.17 -6.28
CA ALA A 48 16.23 -2.82 -6.28
C ALA A 48 15.28 -2.60 -5.08
N ASN A 49 15.64 -1.68 -4.18
CA ASN A 49 14.89 -1.40 -2.96
C ASN A 49 14.68 0.12 -2.76
N PRO A 50 13.54 0.69 -3.21
CA PRO A 50 12.45 0.04 -3.94
C PRO A 50 12.76 -0.13 -5.44
N PRO A 51 12.10 -1.07 -6.14
CA PRO A 51 12.05 -1.10 -7.60
C PRO A 51 11.39 0.16 -8.14
N ASN A 52 11.79 0.58 -9.35
CA ASN A 52 11.05 1.60 -10.08
C ASN A 52 9.76 0.98 -10.65
N TYR A 53 8.63 1.23 -9.97
CA TYR A 53 7.30 0.77 -10.39
C TYR A 53 6.69 1.58 -11.54
N GLY A 54 7.42 2.60 -12.04
CA GLY A 54 6.96 3.48 -13.11
C GLY A 54 6.25 4.73 -12.60
N ASN A 55 5.72 5.50 -13.54
CA ASN A 55 5.01 6.74 -13.25
C ASN A 55 3.49 6.49 -13.18
N PRO A 56 2.81 7.02 -12.16
CA PRO A 56 1.37 6.87 -12.01
C PRO A 56 0.58 7.72 -13.01
N ASP A 57 -0.60 7.26 -13.39
CA ASP A 57 -1.54 8.06 -14.18
C ASP A 57 -2.02 9.29 -13.39
N PRO A 58 -2.34 10.42 -14.07
CA PRO A 58 -2.82 11.65 -13.41
C PRO A 58 -4.04 11.43 -12.50
N ILE A 59 -4.90 10.47 -12.85
CA ILE A 59 -6.10 10.11 -12.07
C ILE A 59 -5.69 9.55 -10.70
N VAL A 60 -4.68 8.69 -10.66
CA VAL A 60 -4.21 8.04 -9.43
C VAL A 60 -3.45 9.04 -8.54
N VAL A 61 -2.72 9.99 -9.16
CA VAL A 61 -2.12 11.13 -8.44
C VAL A 61 -3.20 11.96 -7.76
N ASN A 62 -4.25 12.35 -8.49
CA ASN A 62 -5.35 13.12 -7.92
C ASN A 62 -6.08 12.35 -6.81
N ASN A 63 -6.33 11.06 -6.99
CA ASN A 63 -6.92 10.22 -5.95
C ASN A 63 -6.05 10.14 -4.70
N THR A 64 -4.73 10.03 -4.87
CA THR A 64 -3.78 10.03 -3.75
C THR A 64 -3.85 11.34 -2.97
N HIS A 65 -3.90 12.49 -3.65
CA HIS A 65 -4.09 13.78 -2.99
C HIS A 65 -5.42 13.88 -2.22
N ARG A 66 -6.51 13.33 -2.77
CA ARG A 66 -7.81 13.28 -2.10
C ARG A 66 -7.78 12.40 -0.86
N VAL A 67 -7.14 11.23 -0.93
CA VAL A 67 -6.97 10.33 0.24
C VAL A 67 -6.16 10.99 1.34
N LEU A 68 -5.06 11.68 1.00
CA LEU A 68 -4.24 12.42 1.96
C LEU A 68 -5.01 13.56 2.64
N LYS A 69 -5.98 14.16 1.96
CA LYS A 69 -6.89 15.17 2.52
C LYS A 69 -8.05 14.57 3.34
N GLY A 70 -8.23 13.25 3.33
CA GLY A 70 -9.35 12.58 3.98
C GLY A 70 -10.64 12.54 3.14
N ASP A 71 -10.57 12.93 1.85
CA ASP A 71 -11.73 13.12 0.98
C ASP A 71 -12.19 11.82 0.30
N TYR A 72 -12.58 10.83 1.10
CA TYR A 72 -13.19 9.58 0.66
C TYR A 72 -14.49 9.29 1.40
N LYS A 73 -15.48 8.74 0.68
CA LYS A 73 -16.80 8.47 1.23
C LYS A 73 -16.80 7.10 1.89
N THR A 74 -17.01 7.07 3.20
CA THR A 74 -17.34 5.82 3.89
C THR A 74 -18.74 5.38 3.45
N PRO A 75 -18.91 4.17 2.88
CA PRO A 75 -20.23 3.71 2.49
C PRO A 75 -21.10 3.50 3.74
N ALA A 76 -22.41 3.74 3.59
CA ALA A 76 -23.33 3.86 4.74
C ALA A 76 -23.35 2.61 5.64
N ASN A 77 -23.14 1.42 5.06
CA ASN A 77 -23.07 0.15 5.76
C ASN A 77 -21.83 -0.01 6.65
N LEU A 78 -20.78 0.80 6.44
CA LEU A 78 -19.54 0.74 7.22
C LEU A 78 -19.38 1.89 8.21
N LYS A 79 -20.29 2.88 8.21
CA LYS A 79 -20.16 4.10 9.03
C LYS A 79 -20.05 3.80 10.54
N GLY A 80 -20.79 2.81 11.05
CA GLY A 80 -20.72 2.40 12.46
C GLY A 80 -19.44 1.66 12.83
N TYR A 81 -18.80 0.95 11.89
CA TYR A 81 -17.55 0.22 12.13
C TYR A 81 -16.39 1.18 12.40
N PHE A 82 -16.29 2.25 11.62
CA PHE A 82 -15.25 3.26 11.78
C PHE A 82 -15.43 4.13 13.04
N GLN A 83 -16.67 4.43 13.44
CA GLN A 83 -16.95 5.19 14.67
C GLN A 83 -16.53 4.42 15.93
N VAL A 84 -16.71 3.10 15.95
CA VAL A 84 -16.26 2.26 17.07
C VAL A 84 -14.73 2.21 17.16
N ASN A 85 -14.04 2.10 16.03
CA ASN A 85 -12.56 2.06 16.01
C ASN A 85 -11.91 3.41 16.42
N GLN A 86 -12.55 4.55 16.15
CA GLN A 86 -12.06 5.86 16.58
C GLN A 86 -12.21 6.11 18.09
N ASN A 87 -13.20 5.47 18.74
CA ASN A 87 -13.48 5.65 20.16
C ASN A 87 -12.72 4.67 21.07
N THR A 88 -11.87 3.81 20.49
CA THR A 88 -11.15 2.74 21.22
C THR A 88 -9.62 2.96 21.26
N THR A 89 -9.17 4.22 21.16
CA THR A 89 -7.77 4.62 21.39
C THR A 89 -7.72 5.60 22.56
#